data_AF-A0AAW7DUA7-F1
#
_entry.id   AF-A0AAW7DUA7-F1
#
_cell.length_a   1.000
_cell.length_b   1.000
_cell.length_c   1.000
_cell.angle_alpha   90.00
_cell.angle_beta   90.00
_cell.angle_gamma   90.00
#
_symmetry.space_group_name_H-M   'P 1'
#
loop_
_entity.id
_entity.type
_entity.pdbx_description
1 polymer ?
#
loop_
_entity_poly.entity_id
_entity_poly.type
_entity_poly.pdbx_seq_one_letter_code
_entity_poly.pdbx_strand_id
1 'polypeptide(L)' 'MINALTCNGDLTVSVEGVPFCAGTWELIPMPEHFDIQQLDPMTLGAFFGVGFSLVATVLIGSLGAKAVLDFIKRA' A
#
# COMPACT_ATOMS: atom_id res chain seq x y z
N MET A 1 14.84 -19.48 7.75
CA MET A 1 13.53 -19.57 7.06
C MET A 1 12.49 -19.97 8.10
N ILE A 2 11.49 -19.13 8.33
CA ILE A 2 10.36 -19.44 9.20
C ILE A 2 9.29 -20.06 8.29
N ASN A 3 8.79 -21.24 8.64
CA ASN A 3 7.73 -21.89 7.87
C ASN A 3 6.42 -21.71 8.64
N ALA A 4 5.35 -21.37 7.92
CA ALA A 4 4.01 -21.37 8.47
C ALA A 4 3.36 -22.73 8.24
N LEU A 5 2.74 -23.27 9.28
CA LEU A 5 1.88 -24.44 9.17
C LEU A 5 0.52 -23.97 8.63
N THR A 6 0.18 -24.36 7.41
CA THR A 6 -1.11 -24.07 6.80
C THR A 6 -1.95 -25.32 6.65
N CYS A 7 -3.27 -25.17 6.63
CA CYS A 7 -4.20 -26.24 6.31
C CYS A 7 -4.60 -26.13 4.84
N ASN A 8 -4.38 -27.18 4.05
CA ASN A 8 -4.89 -27.30 2.68
C ASN A 8 -6.32 -27.91 2.74
N GLY A 9 -7.28 -27.10 3.17
CA GLY A 9 -8.67 -27.50 3.38
C GLY A 9 -9.36 -26.62 4.41
N ASP A 10 -10.55 -27.03 4.85
CA ASP A 10 -11.28 -26.30 5.90
C ASP A 10 -10.57 -26.44 7.25
N LEU A 11 -10.20 -25.30 7.82
CA LEU A 11 -9.68 -25.18 9.18
C LEU A 11 -10.85 -24.93 10.13
N THR A 12 -11.07 -25.85 11.07
CA THR A 12 -12.07 -25.71 12.13
C THR A 12 -11.40 -25.73 13.49
N VAL A 13 -11.98 -25.02 14.46
CA VAL A 13 -11.48 -25.00 15.83
C VAL A 13 -12.47 -25.79 16.69
N SER A 14 -11.99 -26.84 17.34
CA SER A 14 -12.80 -27.63 18.27
C SER A 14 -13.20 -26.81 19.49
N VAL A 15 -14.18 -27.29 20.26
CA VAL A 15 -14.66 -26.62 21.49
C VAL A 15 -13.54 -26.50 22.54
N GLU A 16 -12.51 -27.34 22.45
CA GLU A 16 -11.31 -27.30 23.31
C GLU A 16 -10.20 -26.37 22.77
N GLY A 17 -10.44 -25.66 21.66
CA GLY A 17 -9.49 -24.72 21.07
C GLY A 17 -8.41 -25.37 20.19
N VAL A 18 -8.48 -26.69 19.97
CA VAL A 18 -7.53 -27.40 19.10
C VAL A 18 -7.89 -27.20 17.64
N PRO A 19 -6.96 -26.75 16.78
CA PRO A 19 -7.20 -26.60 15.34
C PRO A 19 -7.25 -27.96 14.65
N PHE A 20 -8.33 -28.21 13.93
CA PHE A 20 -8.53 -29.39 13.10
C PHE A 20 -8.53 -28.97 11.63
N CYS A 21 -7.68 -29.63 10.83
CA CYS A 21 -7.62 -29.46 9.39
C CYS A 21 -8.37 -30.62 8.73
N ALA A 22 -9.39 -30.31 7.92
CA ALA A 22 -10.13 -31.33 7.17
C ALA A 22 -9.30 -31.97 6.04
N GLY A 23 -8.26 -31.27 5.58
CA GLY A 23 -7.30 -31.75 4.56
C GLY A 23 -5.93 -32.06 5.14
N THR A 24 -4.87 -31.67 4.43
CA THR A 24 -3.48 -31.93 4.83
C THR A 24 -2.82 -30.69 5.44
N TRP A 25 -2.02 -30.89 6.49
CA TRP A 25 -1.12 -29.85 6.99
C TRP A 25 0.09 -29.72 6.07
N GLU A 26 0.34 -28.50 5.62
CA GLU A 26 1.46 -28.18 4.75
C GLU A 26 2.33 -27.11 5.40
N LEU A 27 3.64 -27.22 5.18
CA LEU A 27 4.62 -26.23 5.60
C LEU A 27 4.89 -25.33 4.41
N ILE A 28 4.39 -24.10 4.45
CA ILE A 28 4.67 -23.10 3.42
C ILE A 28 5.78 -22.19 3.94
N PRO A 29 6.80 -21.87 3.13
CA PRO A 29 7.78 -20.85 3.49
C PRO A 29 7.05 -19.53 3.76
N MET A 30 7.12 -19.04 4.99
CA MET A 30 6.57 -17.74 5.33
C MET A 30 7.47 -16.69 4.65
N PRO A 31 6.92 -15.73 3.89
CA PRO A 31 7.70 -14.61 3.42
C PRO A 31 8.29 -13.87 4.63
N GLU A 32 9.50 -13.35 4.46
CA GLU A 32 10.12 -12.51 5.47
C GLU A 32 9.19 -11.33 5.79
N HIS A 33 9.06 -10.98 7.07
CA HIS A 33 8.23 -9.85 7.45
C HIS A 33 8.84 -8.58 6.86
N PHE A 34 7.97 -7.69 6.40
CA PHE A 34 8.39 -6.39 5.90
C PHE A 34 9.12 -5.60 7.00
N ASP A 35 10.41 -5.30 6.76
CA ASP A 35 11.21 -4.50 7.68
C ASP A 35 11.25 -3.04 7.21
N ILE A 36 10.72 -2.15 8.04
CA ILE A 36 10.67 -0.71 7.77
C ILE A 36 12.09 -0.12 7.71
N GLN A 37 13.07 -0.74 8.38
CA GLN A 37 14.46 -0.28 8.35
C GLN A 37 15.13 -0.47 6.98
N GLN A 38 14.54 -1.28 6.09
CA GLN A 38 15.02 -1.48 4.72
C GLN A 38 14.55 -0.37 3.76
N LEU A 39 13.66 0.52 4.19
CA LEU A 39 13.14 1.59 3.35
C LEU A 39 14.15 2.73 3.33
N ASP A 40 14.68 3.01 2.14
CA ASP A 40 15.46 4.22 1.90
C ASP A 40 14.56 5.46 1.99
N PRO A 41 14.81 6.37 2.96
CA PRO A 41 14.00 7.57 3.15
C PRO A 41 14.02 8.48 1.92
N MET A 42 15.13 8.49 1.15
CA MET A 42 15.25 9.32 -0.03
C MET A 42 14.32 8.85 -1.15
N THR A 43 14.31 7.56 -1.42
CA THR A 43 13.41 6.93 -2.39
C THR A 43 11.94 7.11 -1.99
N LEU A 44 11.61 6.94 -0.71
CA LEU A 44 10.25 7.12 -0.21
C LEU A 44 9.77 8.58 -0.36
N GLY A 45 10.64 9.54 -0.04
CA GLY A 45 10.37 10.96 -0.22
C GLY A 45 10.17 11.34 -1.69
N ALA A 46 10.91 10.74 -2.61
CA ALA A 46 10.74 10.97 -4.05
C ALA A 46 9.36 10.54 -4.53
N PHE A 47 8.91 9.32 -4.18
CA PHE A 47 7.58 8.84 -4.58
C PHE A 47 6.45 9.68 -3.99
N PHE A 48 6.58 10.10 -2.73
CA PHE A 48 5.64 11.02 -2.10
C PHE A 48 5.58 12.38 -2.83
N GLY A 49 6.74 12.95 -3.17
CA GLY A 49 6.85 14.21 -3.90
C GLY A 49 6.24 14.16 -5.30
N VAL A 50 6.42 13.05 -6.02
CA VAL A 50 5.77 12.82 -7.33
C VAL A 50 4.25 12.89 -7.21
N GLY A 51 3.66 12.26 -6.18
CA GLY A 51 2.22 12.33 -5.94
C GLY A 51 1.71 13.77 -5.75
N PHE A 52 2.43 14.58 -4.96
CA PHE A 52 2.08 15.99 -4.75
C PHE A 52 2.27 16.85 -6.00
N SER A 53 3.28 16.57 -6.82
CA SER A 53 3.52 17.31 -8.06
C SER A 53 2.35 17.19 -9.03
N LEU A 54 1.70 16.03 -9.09
CA LEU A 54 0.53 15.78 -9.94
C LEU A 54 -0.62 16.72 -9.57
N VAL A 55 -0.92 16.84 -8.27
CA VAL A 55 -1.95 17.77 -7.77
C VAL A 55 -1.54 19.23 -8.00
N ALA A 56 -0.28 19.57 -7.72
CA ALA A 56 0.23 20.93 -7.88
C ALA A 56 0.11 21.43 -9.34
N THR A 57 0.36 20.58 -10.33
CA THR A 57 0.25 20.98 -11.75
C THR A 57 -1.16 21.43 -12.13
N VAL A 58 -2.18 20.71 -11.69
CA VAL A 58 -3.58 21.04 -11.96
C VAL A 58 -3.97 22.34 -11.26
N LEU A 59 -3.57 22.50 -9.99
CA LEU A 59 -3.85 23.71 -9.21
C LEU A 59 -3.20 24.95 -9.85
N ILE A 60 -1.90 24.90 -10.16
CA ILE A 60 -1.18 26.02 -10.78
C ILE A 60 -1.77 26.31 -12.16
N GLY A 61 -2.11 25.29 -12.95
CA GLY A 61 -2.78 25.46 -14.24
C GLY A 61 -4.12 26.18 -14.11
N SER A 62 -4.95 25.79 -13.14
CA SER A 62 -6.25 26.41 -12.90
C SER A 62 -6.15 27.86 -12.42
N LEU A 63 -5.20 28.15 -11.53
CA LEU A 63 -4.94 29.51 -11.02
C LEU A 63 -4.39 30.41 -12.13
N GLY A 64 -3.51 29.88 -12.99
CA GLY A 64 -3.00 30.58 -14.16
C GLY A 64 -4.12 30.91 -15.14
N ALA A 65 -4.95 29.93 -15.49
CA ALA A 65 -6.11 30.15 -16.37
C ALA A 65 -7.08 31.20 -15.80
N LYS A 66 -7.35 31.14 -14.49
CA LYS A 66 -8.17 32.14 -13.79
C LYS A 66 -7.55 33.54 -13.89
N ALA A 67 -6.24 33.67 -13.64
CA ALA A 67 -5.55 34.96 -13.71
C ALA A 67 -5.63 35.59 -15.11
N VAL A 68 -5.47 34.77 -16.16
CA VAL A 68 -5.63 35.22 -17.56
C VAL A 68 -7.06 35.68 -17.84
N LEU A 69 -8.06 34.90 -17.43
CA LEU A 69 -9.47 35.26 -17.61
C LEU A 69 -9.84 36.55 -16.85
N ASP A 70 -9.33 36.72 -15.64
CA ASP A 70 -9.56 37.91 -14.82
C ASP A 70 -8.89 39.15 -15.42
N PHE A 71 -7.71 38.99 -16.06
CA PHE A 71 -7.07 40.07 -16.82
C PHE A 71 -7.91 40.49 -18.03
N ILE A 72 -8.39 39.52 -18.82
CA ILE A 72 -9.24 39.79 -20.00
C ILE A 72 -10.56 40.45 -19.59
N LYS A 73 -11.20 40.02 -18.50
CA LYS A 73 -12.47 40.61 -18.04
C LYS A 73 -12.35 42.03 -17.52
N ARG A 74 -11.15 42.45 -17.12
CA ARG A 74 -10.88 43.80 -16.56
C ARG A 74 -10.33 44.78 -17.59
N ALA A 75 -9.89 44.29 -18.76
CA ALA A 75 -9.50 45.11 -19.91
C ALA A 75 -10.73 45.52 -20.72
#